data_AF-A0A2N5VB01-F1
#
_entry.id   AF-A0A2N5VB01-F1
#
_cell.length_a   1.000
_cell.length_b   1.000
_cell.length_c   1.000
_cell.angle_alpha   90.00
_cell.angle_beta   90.00
_cell.angle_gamma   90.00
#
_symmetry.space_group_name_H-M   'P 1'
#
loop_
_entity.id
_entity.type
_entity.pdbx_description
1 polymer ?
#
loop_
_entity_poly.entity_id
_entity_poly.type
_entity_poly.pdbx_seq_one_letter_code
_entity_poly.pdbx_strand_id
1 'polypeptide(L)'
;MPGLDTVSTTLGEQLFIEERPFCCRGRMFWKAYEAYEYAYEQCIAEQRQAGRAINEPETVKVAMYDAFCARCSQRKTMRDAIRGDKHFIARGRHQKPDLLSLPRTPARDGLIENWNQYAQCVAWTCYDILRHFPNDTLRTDEQ
;
A
#
# COMPACT_ATOMS: atom_id res chain seq x y z
N MET A 1 -19.75 24.05 -15.35
CA MET A 1 -19.58 22.64 -14.97
C MET A 1 -18.29 22.53 -14.17
N PRO A 2 -18.33 22.47 -12.83
CA PRO A 2 -17.12 22.29 -12.04
C PRO A 2 -16.61 20.88 -12.31
N GLY A 3 -15.39 20.78 -12.85
CA GLY A 3 -14.75 19.48 -13.10
C GLY A 3 -14.63 18.73 -11.78
N LEU A 4 -15.28 17.56 -11.69
CA LEU A 4 -15.14 16.62 -10.59
C LEU A 4 -13.67 16.49 -10.22
N ASP A 5 -13.33 16.82 -8.99
CA ASP A 5 -12.01 16.64 -8.41
C ASP A 5 -11.58 15.19 -8.62
N THR A 6 -10.77 14.94 -9.64
CA THR A 6 -10.37 13.58 -9.99
C THR A 6 -9.34 13.11 -8.96
N VAL A 7 -9.71 12.10 -8.17
CA VAL A 7 -8.91 11.50 -7.10
C VAL A 7 -8.45 10.12 -7.55
N SER A 8 -7.20 9.74 -7.26
CA SER A 8 -6.68 8.42 -7.59
C SER A 8 -7.35 7.34 -6.73
N THR A 9 -7.86 6.27 -7.35
CA THR A 9 -8.40 5.09 -6.66
C THR A 9 -7.38 3.96 -6.54
N THR A 10 -6.26 4.05 -7.26
CA THR A 10 -5.32 2.96 -7.47
C THR A 10 -4.80 2.35 -6.17
N LEU A 11 -4.32 3.15 -5.20
CA LEU A 11 -3.85 2.57 -3.93
C LEU A 11 -4.97 1.85 -3.18
N GLY A 12 -6.19 2.41 -3.20
CA GLY A 12 -7.34 1.79 -2.53
C GLY A 12 -7.73 0.46 -3.18
N GLU A 13 -7.75 0.39 -4.50
CA GLU A 13 -8.02 -0.86 -5.25
C GLU A 13 -6.91 -1.90 -5.06
N GLN A 14 -5.64 -1.46 -5.11
CA GLN A 14 -4.48 -2.33 -4.95
C GLN A 14 -4.36 -2.94 -3.55
N LEU A 15 -5.12 -2.45 -2.55
CA LEU A 15 -5.21 -3.15 -1.25
C LEU A 15 -5.88 -4.51 -1.37
N PHE A 16 -6.91 -4.63 -2.20
CA PHE A 16 -7.82 -5.78 -2.21
C PHE A 16 -7.69 -6.69 -3.42
N ILE A 17 -7.05 -6.21 -4.50
CA ILE A 17 -6.78 -7.05 -5.67
C ILE A 17 -5.97 -8.27 -5.22
N GLU A 18 -6.52 -9.44 -5.47
CA GLU A 18 -5.87 -10.73 -5.26
C GLU A 18 -5.13 -11.12 -6.54
N GLU A 19 -3.83 -11.37 -6.43
CA GLU A 19 -2.98 -11.75 -7.56
C GLU A 19 -1.79 -12.61 -7.12
N ARG A 20 -0.85 -12.89 -8.02
CA ARG A 20 0.39 -13.63 -7.70
C ARG A 20 1.00 -13.13 -6.38
N PRO A 21 1.36 -14.03 -5.44
CA PRO A 21 1.65 -13.64 -4.07
C PRO A 21 3.00 -12.93 -3.96
N PHE A 22 3.13 -11.84 -3.23
CA PHE A 22 4.39 -11.11 -3.04
C PHE A 22 4.92 -11.30 -1.61
N CYS A 23 6.23 -11.12 -1.43
CA CYS A 23 6.87 -11.23 -0.12
C CYS A 23 6.87 -9.87 0.60
N CYS A 24 6.37 -9.81 1.82
CA CYS A 24 6.46 -8.65 2.71
C CYS A 24 6.97 -9.12 4.08
N ARG A 25 8.01 -8.47 4.62
CA ARG A 25 8.64 -8.85 5.90
C ARG A 25 8.92 -10.37 6.04
N GLY A 26 9.37 -11.01 4.96
CA GLY A 26 9.70 -12.43 4.94
C GLY A 26 8.52 -13.40 4.85
N ARG A 27 7.28 -12.90 4.68
CA ARG A 27 6.07 -13.73 4.52
C ARG A 27 5.37 -13.44 3.19
N MET A 28 4.74 -14.45 2.62
CA MET A 28 4.02 -14.35 1.34
C MET A 28 2.55 -13.94 1.54
N PHE A 29 2.06 -13.02 0.70
CA PHE A 29 0.70 -12.49 0.75
C PHE A 29 0.08 -12.39 -0.64
N TRP A 30 -1.23 -12.58 -0.73
CA TRP A 30 -1.98 -12.42 -1.98
C TRP A 30 -2.61 -11.04 -2.12
N LYS A 31 -2.89 -10.37 -0.98
CA LYS A 31 -3.43 -9.02 -0.92
C LYS A 31 -2.51 -8.08 -0.13
N ALA A 32 -2.42 -6.83 -0.57
CA ALA A 32 -1.70 -5.79 0.15
C ALA A 32 -2.35 -5.46 1.50
N TYR A 33 -3.67 -5.62 1.64
CA TYR A 33 -4.34 -5.47 2.93
C TYR A 33 -3.85 -6.49 3.97
N GLU A 34 -3.74 -7.77 3.59
CA GLU A 34 -3.24 -8.83 4.50
C GLU A 34 -1.77 -8.57 4.89
N ALA A 35 -0.95 -8.14 3.93
CA ALA A 35 0.43 -7.75 4.20
C ALA A 35 0.52 -6.54 5.13
N TYR A 36 -0.39 -5.57 4.98
CA TYR A 36 -0.49 -4.40 5.85
C TYR A 36 -0.87 -4.80 7.28
N GLU A 37 -1.90 -5.63 7.47
CA GLU A 37 -2.31 -6.08 8.82
C GLU A 37 -1.16 -6.82 9.51
N TYR A 38 -0.49 -7.72 8.79
CA TYR A 38 0.69 -8.40 9.32
C TYR A 38 1.83 -7.43 9.69
N ALA A 39 2.18 -6.50 8.81
CA ALA A 39 3.24 -5.53 9.07
C ALA A 39 2.90 -4.62 10.26
N TYR A 40 1.63 -4.23 10.39
CA TYR A 40 1.13 -3.46 11.52
C TYR A 40 1.32 -4.22 12.84
N GLU A 41 0.90 -5.49 12.92
CA GLU A 41 1.07 -6.31 14.11
C GLU A 41 2.55 -6.52 14.48
N GLN A 42 3.42 -6.71 13.48
CA GLN A 42 4.86 -6.81 13.69
C GLN A 42 5.44 -5.51 14.26
N CYS A 43 5.09 -4.35 13.70
CA CYS A 43 5.51 -3.04 14.21
C CYS A 43 5.09 -2.82 15.68
N ILE A 44 3.88 -3.25 16.06
CA ILE A 44 3.41 -3.17 17.45
C ILE A 44 4.22 -4.11 18.35
N ALA A 45 4.45 -5.34 17.91
CA ALA A 45 5.25 -6.31 18.66
C ALA A 45 6.70 -5.83 18.86
N GLU A 46 7.33 -5.27 17.83
CA GLU A 46 8.68 -4.69 17.86
C GLU A 46 8.77 -3.53 18.87
N GLN A 47 7.79 -2.63 18.88
CA GLN A 47 7.73 -1.53 19.86
C GLN A 47 7.60 -2.04 21.30
N ARG A 48 6.74 -3.04 21.52
CA ARG A 48 6.56 -3.67 22.84
C ARG A 48 7.84 -4.36 23.32
N GLN A 49 8.50 -5.12 22.45
CA GLN A 49 9.77 -5.78 22.75
C GLN A 49 10.88 -4.77 23.08
N ALA A 50 10.89 -3.63 22.40
CA ALA A 50 11.83 -2.54 22.67
C ALA A 50 11.47 -1.69 23.91
N GLY A 51 10.39 -2.02 24.64
CA GLY A 51 9.92 -1.26 25.81
C GLY A 51 9.45 0.16 25.47
N ARG A 52 9.06 0.42 24.21
CA ARG A 52 8.61 1.74 23.74
C ARG A 52 7.10 1.88 23.91
N ALA A 53 6.65 3.11 24.13
CA ALA A 53 5.23 3.44 24.00
C ALA A 53 4.78 3.19 22.56
N ILE A 54 3.56 2.68 22.40
CA ILE A 54 2.98 2.39 21.10
C ILE A 54 2.64 3.71 20.39
N ASN A 55 3.26 3.93 19.23
CA ASN A 55 2.98 5.05 18.34
C ASN A 55 2.16 4.56 17.14
N GLU A 56 0.83 4.69 17.25
CA GLU A 56 -0.11 4.21 16.24
C GLU A 56 0.09 4.87 14.85
N PRO A 57 0.17 6.21 14.72
CA PRO A 57 0.40 6.83 13.41
C PRO A 57 1.68 6.35 12.71
N GLU A 58 2.80 6.24 13.44
CA GLU A 58 4.05 5.74 12.85
C GLU A 58 3.94 4.26 12.47
N THR A 59 3.24 3.45 13.28
CA THR A 59 2.96 2.04 12.98
C THR A 59 2.20 1.92 11.65
N VAL A 60 1.14 2.71 11.46
CA VAL A 60 0.35 2.72 10.23
C VAL A 60 1.19 3.14 9.03
N LYS A 61 1.99 4.21 9.18
CA LYS A 61 2.87 4.70 8.11
C LYS A 61 3.84 3.61 7.65
N VAL A 62 4.54 2.96 8.58
CA VAL A 62 5.50 1.90 8.26
C VAL A 62 4.80 0.70 7.63
N ALA A 63 3.67 0.26 8.19
CA ALA A 63 2.93 -0.88 7.65
C ALA A 63 2.39 -0.61 6.23
N MET A 64 1.88 0.60 5.97
CA MET A 64 1.46 0.98 4.62
C MET A 64 2.65 0.98 3.65
N TYR A 65 3.78 1.54 4.07
CA TYR A 65 5.00 1.57 3.27
C TYR A 65 5.43 0.16 2.90
N ASP A 66 5.55 -0.73 3.87
CA ASP A 66 6.00 -2.11 3.66
C ASP A 66 5.07 -2.85 2.69
N ALA A 67 3.75 -2.81 2.92
CA ALA A 67 2.79 -3.52 2.10
C ALA A 67 2.79 -3.04 0.63
N PHE A 68 2.68 -1.72 0.42
CA PHE A 68 2.59 -1.17 -0.92
C PHE A 68 3.92 -1.18 -1.66
N CYS A 69 5.04 -0.86 -0.99
CA CYS A 69 6.34 -0.84 -1.66
C CYS A 69 6.83 -2.25 -1.99
N ALA A 70 6.59 -3.23 -1.10
CA ALA A 70 6.90 -4.63 -1.40
C ALA A 70 6.12 -5.12 -2.62
N ARG A 71 4.81 -4.87 -2.65
CA ARG A 71 3.97 -5.24 -3.80
C ARG A 71 4.40 -4.50 -5.07
N CYS A 72 4.59 -3.19 -5.02
CA CYS A 72 5.00 -2.37 -6.17
C CYS A 72 6.34 -2.84 -6.76
N SER A 73 7.29 -3.22 -5.91
CA SER A 73 8.61 -3.71 -6.36
C SER A 73 8.53 -5.08 -7.03
N GLN A 74 7.61 -5.95 -6.59
CA GLN A 74 7.54 -7.34 -7.04
C GLN A 74 6.46 -7.61 -8.10
N ARG A 75 5.48 -6.72 -8.24
CA ARG A 75 4.29 -6.96 -9.06
C ARG A 75 4.15 -5.90 -10.14
N LYS A 76 4.42 -6.34 -11.38
CA LYS A 76 4.28 -5.53 -12.59
C LYS A 76 2.85 -4.99 -12.75
N THR A 77 1.85 -5.77 -12.40
CA THR A 77 0.43 -5.41 -12.43
C THR A 77 0.12 -4.17 -11.59
N MET A 78 0.62 -4.09 -10.35
CA MET A 78 0.52 -2.89 -9.53
C MET A 78 1.23 -1.71 -10.21
N ARG A 79 2.42 -1.95 -10.78
CA ARG A 79 3.17 -0.92 -11.50
C ARG A 79 2.42 -0.38 -12.71
N ASP A 80 1.82 -1.26 -13.50
CA ASP A 80 1.04 -0.92 -14.68
C ASP A 80 -0.24 -0.16 -14.32
N ALA A 81 -0.91 -0.54 -13.22
CA ALA A 81 -2.06 0.20 -12.70
C ALA A 81 -1.68 1.64 -12.33
N ILE A 82 -0.52 1.83 -11.68
CA ILE A 82 -0.02 3.17 -11.36
C ILE A 82 0.35 3.96 -12.62
N ARG A 83 1.01 3.34 -13.61
CA ARG A 83 1.32 4.00 -14.89
C ARG A 83 0.06 4.43 -15.65
N GLY A 84 -1.01 3.64 -15.55
CA GLY A 84 -2.31 3.93 -16.14
C GLY A 84 -3.06 5.07 -15.46
N ASP A 85 -2.77 5.36 -14.19
CA ASP A 85 -3.41 6.42 -13.43
C ASP A 85 -2.69 7.78 -13.58
N LYS A 86 -3.23 8.61 -14.47
CA LYS A 86 -2.77 9.99 -14.71
C LYS A 86 -2.88 10.90 -13.49
N HIS A 87 -3.68 10.53 -12.50
CA HIS A 87 -3.94 11.32 -11.30
C HIS A 87 -3.15 10.82 -10.08
N PHE A 88 -2.38 9.74 -10.22
CA PHE A 88 -1.69 9.09 -9.10
C PHE A 88 -0.79 10.02 -8.29
N ILE A 89 -0.01 10.88 -8.95
CA ILE A 89 0.86 11.87 -8.27
C ILE A 89 0.32 13.30 -8.40
N ALA A 90 -0.43 13.60 -9.45
CA ALA A 90 -0.69 14.97 -9.90
C ALA A 90 -1.52 15.84 -8.92
N ARG A 91 -2.30 15.23 -8.02
CA ARG A 91 -3.24 15.98 -7.16
C ARG A 91 -3.14 15.72 -5.66
N GLY A 92 -2.18 14.90 -5.21
CA GLY A 92 -1.94 14.77 -3.78
C GLY A 92 -2.99 13.97 -3.00
N ARG A 93 -4.00 13.38 -3.67
CA ARG A 93 -5.18 12.79 -3.03
C ARG A 93 -5.45 11.39 -3.58
N HIS A 94 -5.61 10.46 -2.65
CA HIS A 94 -6.01 9.09 -2.93
C HIS A 94 -7.33 8.78 -2.22
N GLN A 95 -8.26 8.17 -2.93
CA GLN A 95 -9.54 7.80 -2.39
C GLN A 95 -9.33 6.77 -1.30
N LYS A 96 -9.95 7.00 -0.13
CA LYS A 96 -9.92 6.04 0.96
C LYS A 96 -10.59 4.72 0.50
N PRO A 97 -9.95 3.56 0.74
CA PRO A 97 -10.55 2.26 0.44
C PRO A 97 -11.84 2.05 1.26
N ASP A 98 -12.80 1.32 0.68
CA ASP A 98 -13.94 0.84 1.45
C ASP A 98 -13.52 -0.32 2.35
N LEU A 99 -13.38 -0.02 3.64
CA LEU A 99 -12.96 -0.95 4.69
C LEU A 99 -14.13 -1.38 5.58
N LEU A 100 -15.36 -0.89 5.31
CA LEU A 100 -16.50 -1.10 6.21
C LEU A 100 -17.01 -2.55 6.18
N SER A 101 -16.78 -3.26 5.08
CA SER A 101 -17.12 -4.68 4.92
C SER A 101 -16.17 -5.62 5.67
N LEU A 102 -15.03 -5.13 6.14
CA LEU A 102 -14.00 -5.95 6.80
C LEU A 102 -14.22 -6.02 8.32
N PRO A 103 -13.82 -7.12 8.98
CA PRO A 103 -13.83 -7.23 10.44
C PRO A 103 -13.12 -6.03 11.09
N ARG A 104 -13.65 -5.57 12.22
CA ARG A 104 -13.05 -4.44 12.93
C ARG A 104 -11.79 -4.92 13.67
N THR A 105 -10.63 -4.46 13.21
CA THR A 105 -9.32 -4.71 13.81
C THR A 105 -8.61 -3.38 14.11
N PRO A 106 -7.66 -3.32 15.06
CA PRO A 106 -6.87 -2.11 15.29
C PRO A 106 -6.14 -1.63 14.03
N ALA A 107 -5.63 -2.57 13.22
CA ALA A 107 -5.00 -2.25 11.93
C ALA A 107 -6.01 -1.59 10.97
N ARG A 108 -7.24 -2.12 10.85
CA ARG A 108 -8.29 -1.51 10.03
C ARG A 108 -8.61 -0.08 10.47
N ASP A 109 -8.84 0.11 11.76
CA ASP A 109 -9.22 1.41 12.32
C ASP A 109 -8.05 2.41 12.14
N GLY A 110 -6.82 1.99 12.42
CA GLY A 110 -5.62 2.79 12.19
C GLY A 110 -5.44 3.19 10.72
N LEU A 111 -5.67 2.27 9.77
CA LEU A 111 -5.64 2.56 8.33
C LEU A 111 -6.68 3.61 7.93
N ILE A 112 -7.92 3.46 8.43
CA ILE A 112 -9.00 4.43 8.18
C ILE A 112 -8.59 5.80 8.71
N GLU A 113 -8.16 5.90 9.95
CA GLU A 113 -7.87 7.18 10.60
C GLU A 113 -6.70 7.92 9.93
N ASN A 114 -5.70 7.18 9.44
CA ASN A 114 -4.45 7.76 8.96
C ASN A 114 -4.27 7.74 7.44
N TRP A 115 -5.24 7.22 6.66
CA TRP A 115 -5.14 7.09 5.21
C TRP A 115 -4.71 8.39 4.52
N ASN A 116 -5.44 9.49 4.78
CA ASN A 116 -5.21 10.78 4.13
C ASN A 116 -3.84 11.38 4.48
N GLN A 117 -3.27 10.99 5.63
CA GLN A 117 -1.98 11.48 6.08
C GLN A 117 -0.81 10.81 5.35
N TYR A 118 -0.94 9.51 5.03
CA TYR A 118 0.19 8.72 4.53
C TYR A 118 0.06 8.22 3.09
N ALA A 119 -1.15 8.13 2.54
CA ALA A 119 -1.37 7.59 1.18
C ALA A 119 -0.54 8.32 0.12
N GLN A 120 -0.43 9.65 0.21
CA GLN A 120 0.37 10.43 -0.75
C GLN A 120 1.87 10.13 -0.66
N CYS A 121 2.40 9.95 0.55
CA CYS A 121 3.83 9.62 0.76
C CYS A 121 4.15 8.22 0.21
N VAL A 122 3.25 7.27 0.44
CA VAL A 122 3.35 5.92 -0.12
C VAL A 122 3.26 5.94 -1.64
N ALA A 123 2.36 6.75 -2.21
CA ALA A 123 2.23 6.91 -3.66
C ALA A 123 3.52 7.44 -4.28
N TRP A 124 4.12 8.48 -3.70
CA TRP A 124 5.41 9.00 -4.14
C TRP A 124 6.49 7.91 -4.16
N THR A 125 6.56 7.11 -3.11
CA THR A 125 7.54 6.01 -3.05
C THR A 125 7.27 4.95 -4.12
N CYS A 126 6.00 4.56 -4.29
CA CYS A 126 5.63 3.61 -5.34
C CYS A 126 5.97 4.15 -6.74
N TYR A 127 5.81 5.46 -6.95
CA TYR A 127 6.19 6.11 -8.18
C TYR A 127 7.71 6.16 -8.37
N ASP A 128 8.48 6.42 -7.32
CA ASP A 128 9.94 6.32 -7.40
C ASP A 128 10.39 4.89 -7.71
N ILE A 129 9.76 3.87 -7.14
CA ILE A 129 9.98 2.47 -7.51
C ILE A 129 9.76 2.28 -9.02
N LEU A 130 8.66 2.79 -9.59
CA LEU A 130 8.42 2.71 -11.05
C LEU A 130 9.56 3.27 -11.88
N ARG A 131 10.16 4.37 -11.45
CA ARG A 131 11.28 5.01 -12.16
C ARG A 131 12.52 4.12 -12.21
N HIS A 132 12.68 3.22 -11.23
CA HIS A 132 13.73 2.20 -11.20
C HIS A 132 13.37 0.94 -12.01
N PHE A 133 12.12 0.78 -12.41
CA PHE A 133 11.64 -0.29 -13.31
C PHE A 133 11.04 0.28 -14.60
N PRO A 134 11.78 1.06 -15.42
CA PRO A 134 11.21 1.74 -16.58
C PRO A 134 10.77 0.78 -17.70
N ASN A 135 11.43 -0.38 -17.81
CA ASN A 135 11.16 -1.41 -18.80
C ASN A 135 11.08 -2.77 -18.11
N ASP A 136 9.87 -3.17 -17.70
CA ASP A 136 9.58 -4.59 -17.46
C ASP A 136 9.46 -5.31 -18.81
N THR A 137 10.55 -5.30 -19.57
CA THR A 137 10.77 -6.15 -20.74
C THR A 137 10.71 -7.59 -20.24
N LEU A 138 9.59 -8.24 -20.54
CA LEU A 138 9.41 -9.69 -20.68
C LEU A 138 10.53 -10.54 -20.06
N ARG A 139 10.46 -10.76 -18.75
CA ARG A 139 10.82 -12.07 -18.21
C ARG A 139 9.52 -12.83 -17.97
N THR A 140 9.04 -13.44 -19.05
CA THR A 140 8.46 -14.78 -18.98
C THR A 140 9.54 -15.69 -18.40
N ASP A 141 9.71 -15.67 -17.08
CA ASP A 141 10.26 -16.83 -16.42
C ASP A 141 9.05 -17.76 -16.22
N GLU A 142 8.90 -18.64 -17.21
CA GLU A 142 8.30 -19.94 -17.02
C GLU A 142 8.96 -20.60 -15.80
N GLN A 143 8.13 -20.96 -14.81
CA GLN A 143 8.25 -22.17 -13.99
C GLN A 143 6.99 -22.34 -13.15
#